data_AF-E9GEL2-F1
#
_entry.id   AF-E9GEL2-F1
#
_cell.length_a   1.000
_cell.length_b   1.000
_cell.length_c   1.000
_cell.angle_alpha   90.00
_cell.angle_beta   90.00
_cell.angle_gamma   90.00
#
_symmetry.space_group_name_H-M   'P 1'
#
loop_
_entity.id
_entity.type
_entity.pdbx_description
1 polymer ?
#
loop_
_entity_poly.entity_id
_entity_poly.type
_entity_poly.pdbx_seq_one_letter_code
_entity_poly.pdbx_strand_id
1 'polypeptide(L)'
;MKFGFRWIRRWVRSRSSPIPVDKAELWEKRIAFAYFFCAWNLLAVVGYQYLNADKLGIKIDTEETLAEKLIRKANMQNVTFYRMKNLSYEGKRNVDAGELEEKHKQRLEALAEKHKEGFEELEKSELE
;
A
#
# COMPACT_ATOMS: atom_id res chain seq x y z
N MET A 1 -7.56 23.96 9.23
CA MET A 1 -8.63 23.50 8.32
C MET A 1 -9.58 22.57 9.07
N LYS A 2 -10.85 22.94 9.27
CA LYS A 2 -11.87 22.04 9.83
C LYS A 2 -12.72 21.52 8.66
N PHE A 3 -12.38 20.35 8.12
CA PHE A 3 -13.24 19.65 7.16
C PHE A 3 -14.49 19.16 7.91
N GLY A 4 -15.50 20.04 8.00
CA GLY A 4 -16.70 19.78 8.78
C GLY A 4 -17.83 19.32 7.89
N PHE A 5 -18.13 18.02 7.93
CA PHE A 5 -19.38 17.44 7.40
C PHE A 5 -20.61 17.92 8.21
N ARG A 6 -20.84 19.24 8.24
CA ARG A 6 -21.94 19.89 8.98
C ARG A 6 -23.29 19.44 8.44
N TRP A 7 -23.37 19.13 7.15
CA TRP A 7 -24.56 18.58 6.51
C TRP A 7 -24.88 17.18 7.03
N ILE A 8 -23.88 16.31 7.20
CA ILE A 8 -24.05 14.97 7.80
C ILE A 8 -24.52 15.11 9.24
N ARG A 9 -23.88 15.98 10.04
CA ARG A 9 -24.30 16.19 11.44
C ARG A 9 -25.74 16.69 11.53
N ARG A 10 -26.17 17.57 10.63
CA ARG A 10 -27.53 18.11 10.57
C ARG A 10 -28.53 17.04 10.09
N TRP A 11 -28.16 16.25 9.09
CA TRP A 11 -28.96 15.14 8.59
C TRP A 11 -29.17 14.05 9.66
N VAL A 12 -28.09 13.61 10.31
CA VAL A 12 -28.14 12.66 11.43
C VAL A 12 -29.04 13.20 12.53
N ARG A 13 -28.81 14.43 13.05
CA ARG A 13 -29.67 15.00 14.10
C ARG A 13 -31.13 15.22 13.69
N SER A 14 -31.41 15.45 12.40
CA SER A 14 -32.79 15.61 11.91
C SER A 14 -33.55 14.29 11.82
N ARG A 15 -32.84 13.17 11.67
CA ARG A 15 -33.42 11.83 11.46
C ARG A 15 -33.33 10.94 12.70
N SER A 16 -32.38 11.20 13.60
CA SER A 16 -32.17 10.43 14.84
C SER A 16 -32.79 11.15 16.04
N SER A 17 -33.71 10.50 16.75
CA SER A 17 -34.12 10.95 18.10
C SER A 17 -32.92 10.83 19.08
N PRO A 18 -32.81 11.70 20.10
CA PRO A 18 -31.80 11.53 21.14
C PRO A 18 -31.93 10.12 21.76
N ILE A 19 -30.84 9.36 21.69
CA ILE A 19 -30.82 7.97 22.16
C ILE A 19 -30.71 8.03 23.70
N PRO A 20 -31.62 7.41 24.46
CA PRO A 20 -31.49 7.33 25.92
C PRO A 20 -30.21 6.58 26.29
N VAL A 21 -29.55 7.02 27.37
CA VAL A 21 -28.18 6.62 27.75
C VAL A 21 -28.02 5.10 27.79
N ASP A 22 -28.98 4.38 28.38
CA ASP A 22 -28.95 2.93 28.49
C ASP A 22 -28.95 2.21 27.13
N LYS A 23 -29.64 2.78 26.14
CA LYS A 23 -29.65 2.25 24.77
C LYS A 23 -28.35 2.55 24.04
N ALA A 24 -27.71 3.69 24.32
CA ALA A 24 -26.45 4.07 23.70
C ALA A 24 -25.33 3.08 24.08
N GLU A 25 -25.24 2.71 25.36
CA GLU A 25 -24.22 1.77 25.85
C GLU A 25 -24.39 0.37 25.22
N LEU A 26 -25.62 -0.10 25.06
CA LEU A 26 -25.92 -1.36 24.38
C LEU A 26 -25.50 -1.35 22.92
N TRP A 27 -25.76 -0.26 22.20
CA TRP A 27 -25.40 -0.12 20.80
C TRP A 27 -23.89 0.05 20.59
N GLU A 28 -23.20 0.72 21.50
CA GLU A 28 -21.74 0.81 21.48
C GLU A 28 -21.09 -0.57 21.56
N LYS A 29 -21.51 -1.40 22.52
CA LYS A 29 -21.01 -2.78 22.65
C LYS A 29 -21.29 -3.60 21.39
N ARG A 30 -22.50 -3.52 20.84
CA ARG A 30 -22.89 -4.26 19.62
C ARG A 30 -22.07 -3.84 18.40
N ILE A 31 -21.86 -2.53 18.22
CA ILE A 31 -21.06 -2.00 17.11
C ILE A 31 -19.60 -2.40 17.30
N ALA A 32 -19.07 -2.40 18.52
CA ALA A 32 -17.71 -2.87 18.80
C ALA A 32 -17.51 -4.34 18.40
N PHE A 33 -18.47 -5.22 18.73
CA PHE A 33 -18.42 -6.62 18.29
C PHE A 33 -18.54 -6.75 16.78
N ALA A 34 -19.47 -6.03 16.14
CA ALA A 34 -19.60 -6.05 14.68
C ALA A 34 -18.30 -5.58 14.01
N TYR A 35 -17.70 -4.50 14.50
CA TYR A 35 -16.42 -4.00 14.04
C TYR A 35 -15.31 -5.04 14.21
N PHE A 36 -15.23 -5.71 15.36
CA PHE A 36 -14.27 -6.77 15.61
C PHE A 36 -14.43 -7.93 14.60
N PHE A 37 -15.65 -8.41 14.36
CA PHE A 37 -15.89 -9.46 13.37
C PHE A 37 -15.51 -9.01 11.95
N CYS A 38 -15.89 -7.80 11.55
CA CYS A 38 -15.51 -7.28 10.22
C CYS A 38 -13.99 -7.17 10.07
N ALA A 39 -13.31 -6.62 11.08
CA ALA A 39 -11.86 -6.49 11.09
C ALA A 39 -11.17 -7.86 11.09
N TRP A 40 -11.71 -8.84 11.83
CA TRP A 40 -11.20 -10.20 11.87
C TRP A 40 -11.30 -10.90 10.51
N ASN A 41 -12.43 -10.73 9.83
CA ASN A 41 -12.61 -11.27 8.47
C ASN A 41 -11.66 -10.60 7.46
N LEU A 42 -11.51 -9.28 7.52
CA LEU A 42 -10.54 -8.55 6.69
C LEU A 42 -9.11 -9.05 6.94
N LEU A 43 -8.74 -9.26 8.21
CA LEU A 43 -7.43 -9.79 8.59
C LEU A 43 -7.21 -11.19 8.03
N ALA A 44 -8.22 -12.07 8.08
CA ALA A 44 -8.14 -13.41 7.51
C ALA A 44 -7.95 -13.38 5.98
N VAL A 45 -8.67 -12.49 5.27
CA VAL A 45 -8.51 -12.31 3.82
C VAL A 45 -7.11 -11.82 3.48
N VAL A 46 -6.61 -10.79 4.16
CA VAL A 46 -5.26 -10.26 3.95
C VAL A 46 -4.20 -11.31 4.26
N GLY A 47 -4.37 -12.08 5.33
CA GLY A 47 -3.48 -13.19 5.68
C GLY A 47 -3.47 -14.29 4.62
N TYR A 48 -4.64 -14.67 4.09
CA TYR A 48 -4.75 -15.65 3.02
C TYR A 48 -4.07 -15.19 1.73
N GLN A 49 -4.24 -13.92 1.37
CA GLN A 49 -3.58 -13.31 0.21
C GLN A 49 -2.06 -13.27 0.39
N TYR A 50 -1.58 -12.92 1.58
CA TYR A 50 -0.14 -12.91 1.87
C TYR A 50 0.48 -14.31 1.76
N LEU A 51 -0.20 -15.34 2.29
CA LEU A 51 0.29 -16.72 2.23
C LEU A 51 0.24 -17.33 0.82
N ASN A 52 -0.77 -16.97 0.01
CA ASN A 52 -0.96 -17.51 -1.33
C ASN A 52 -0.57 -16.52 -2.44
N ALA A 53 0.23 -15.50 -2.12
CA ALA A 53 0.62 -14.45 -3.05
C ALA A 53 1.21 -15.02 -4.35
N ASP A 54 2.09 -16.02 -4.22
CA ASP A 54 2.74 -16.70 -5.34
C ASP A 54 1.74 -17.43 -6.26
N LYS A 55 0.68 -18.02 -5.69
CA LYS A 55 -0.36 -18.75 -6.44
C LYS A 55 -1.39 -17.83 -7.09
N LEU A 56 -1.64 -16.68 -6.46
CA LEU A 56 -2.60 -15.68 -6.94
C LEU A 56 -1.99 -14.75 -7.99
N GLY A 57 -0.70 -14.92 -8.33
CA GLY A 57 0.01 -14.04 -9.25
C GLY A 57 0.15 -12.61 -8.71
N ILE A 58 -0.10 -12.40 -7.42
CA ILE A 58 0.11 -11.12 -6.77
C ILE A 58 1.61 -11.01 -6.58
N LYS A 59 2.27 -10.33 -7.52
CA LYS A 59 3.66 -9.90 -7.36
C LYS A 59 3.69 -8.86 -6.25
N ILE A 60 3.72 -9.31 -5.00
CA ILE A 60 4.23 -8.49 -3.91
C ILE A 60 5.63 -8.14 -4.37
N ASP A 61 5.92 -6.85 -4.45
CA ASP A 61 7.16 -6.27 -4.97
C ASP A 61 8.34 -6.68 -4.06
N THR A 62 8.70 -7.97 -4.14
CA THR A 62 9.65 -8.69 -3.28
C THR A 62 11.05 -8.62 -3.88
N GLU A 63 11.17 -8.11 -5.10
CA GLU A 63 12.46 -7.96 -5.77
C GLU A 63 13.35 -6.92 -5.06
N GLU A 64 12.75 -5.84 -4.54
CA GLU A 64 13.44 -4.78 -3.80
C GLU A 64 12.94 -4.71 -2.35
N THR A 65 13.78 -5.13 -1.42
CA THR A 65 13.49 -4.97 0.01
C THR A 65 13.32 -3.48 0.37
N LEU A 66 12.56 -3.18 1.42
CA LEU A 66 12.37 -1.80 1.89
C LEU A 66 13.73 -1.14 2.21
N ALA A 67 14.69 -1.93 2.68
CA ALA A 67 16.09 -1.52 2.85
C ALA A 67 16.75 -1.13 1.52
N GLU A 68 16.62 -1.92 0.46
CA GLU A 68 17.15 -1.59 -0.88
C GLU A 68 16.50 -0.32 -1.46
N LYS A 69 15.18 -0.14 -1.27
CA LYS A 69 14.48 1.08 -1.69
C LYS A 69 14.98 2.31 -0.94
N LEU A 70 15.25 2.19 0.35
CA LEU A 70 15.79 3.29 1.17
C LEU A 70 17.24 3.61 0.82
N ILE A 71 18.10 2.60 0.64
CA ILE A 71 19.49 2.78 0.21
C ILE A 71 19.55 3.51 -1.13
N ARG A 72 18.69 3.10 -2.08
CA ARG A 72 18.59 3.76 -3.38
C ARG A 72 18.09 5.20 -3.27
N LYS A 73 17.03 5.43 -2.49
CA LYS A 73 16.45 6.77 -2.31
C LYS A 73 17.41 7.74 -1.61
N ALA A 74 18.23 7.22 -0.69
CA ALA A 74 19.22 8.00 0.04
C ALA A 74 20.58 8.08 -0.67
N ASN A 75 20.72 7.47 -1.86
CA ASN A 75 21.96 7.39 -2.64
C ASN A 75 23.18 6.95 -1.80
N MET A 76 22.96 6.02 -0.87
CA MET A 76 24.02 5.57 0.04
C MET A 76 24.91 4.56 -0.68
N GLN A 77 26.17 4.92 -0.87
CA GLN A 77 27.18 4.05 -1.48
C GLN A 77 27.85 3.18 -0.40
N ASN A 78 28.25 1.95 -0.74
CA ASN A 78 28.98 1.00 0.12
C ASN A 78 28.24 0.60 1.41
N VAL A 79 26.95 0.28 1.32
CA VAL A 79 26.16 -0.21 2.46
C VAL A 79 25.97 -1.72 2.36
N THR A 80 26.46 -2.45 3.37
CA THR A 80 26.13 -3.86 3.56
C THR A 80 24.75 -3.94 4.23
N PHE A 81 23.79 -4.59 3.59
CA PHE A 81 22.49 -4.86 4.20
C PHE A 81 22.27 -6.36 4.37
N TYR A 82 21.58 -6.70 5.44
CA TYR A 82 21.23 -8.07 5.79
C TYR A 82 19.82 -8.37 5.32
N ARG A 83 19.68 -9.33 4.39
CA ARG A 83 18.36 -9.76 3.92
C ARG A 83 17.84 -10.87 4.82
N MET A 84 16.71 -10.60 5.47
CA MET A 84 15.96 -11.59 6.22
C MET A 84 14.68 -11.90 5.44
N LYS A 85 14.43 -13.19 5.19
CA LYS A 85 13.17 -13.66 4.59
C LYS A 85 12.41 -14.45 5.63
N ASN A 86 11.21 -13.96 5.97
CA ASN A 86 10.39 -14.46 7.07
C ASN A 86 11.18 -14.44 8.39
N LEU A 87 11.71 -15.59 8.81
CA LEU A 87 12.51 -15.78 10.03
C LEU A 87 13.89 -16.42 9.72
N SER A 88 14.22 -16.59 8.44
CA SER A 88 15.47 -17.18 7.99
C SER A 88 16.42 -16.11 7.40
N TYR A 89 17.71 -16.31 7.65
CA TYR A 89 18.77 -15.49 7.08
C TYR A 89 18.99 -15.87 5.61
N GLU A 90 18.79 -14.93 4.68
CA GLU A 90 18.85 -15.21 3.24
C GLU A 90 20.21 -14.84 2.61
N GLY A 91 21.04 -14.03 3.30
CA GLY A 91 22.42 -13.73 2.87
C GLY A 91 22.84 -12.28 3.07
N LYS A 92 24.13 -12.00 2.82
CA LYS A 92 24.67 -10.64 2.69
C LYS A 92 24.72 -10.26 1.21
N ARG A 93 24.26 -9.06 0.87
CA ARG A 93 24.58 -8.43 -0.41
C ARG A 93 25.27 -7.11 -0.13
N ASN A 94 26.40 -6.89 -0.81
CA ASN A 94 27.01 -5.57 -0.91
C ASN A 94 26.41 -4.89 -2.13
N VAL A 95 25.97 -3.66 -1.95
CA VAL A 95 25.60 -2.79 -3.06
C VAL A 95 26.86 -2.04 -3.46
N ASP A 96 27.50 -2.47 -4.53
CA ASP A 96 28.56 -1.68 -5.16
C ASP A 96 27.93 -0.55 -5.96
N ALA A 97 28.52 0.65 -5.85
CA ALA A 97 27.97 1.89 -6.41
C ALA A 97 27.72 1.82 -7.93
N GLY A 98 28.49 1.01 -8.66
CA GLY A 98 28.36 0.85 -10.12
C GLY A 98 27.07 0.13 -10.55
N GLU A 99 26.63 -0.90 -9.83
CA GLU A 99 25.40 -1.63 -10.19
C GLU A 99 24.13 -0.77 -9.97
N LEU A 100 24.20 0.18 -9.04
CA LEU A 100 23.07 1.04 -8.69
C LEU A 100 22.83 2.11 -9.77
N GLU A 101 23.89 2.67 -10.33
CA GLU A 101 23.83 3.67 -11.41
C GLU A 101 23.34 3.04 -12.72
N GLU A 102 23.81 1.84 -13.08
CA GLU A 102 23.36 1.14 -14.27
C GLU A 102 21.87 0.80 -14.21
N LYS A 103 21.38 0.29 -13.07
CA LYS A 103 19.95 0.01 -12.88
C LYS A 103 19.09 1.28 -12.89
N HIS A 104 19.61 2.40 -12.37
CA HIS A 104 18.90 3.67 -12.40
C HIS A 104 18.76 4.18 -13.85
N LYS A 105 19.82 4.07 -14.64
CA LYS A 105 19.83 4.47 -16.05
C LYS A 105 18.87 3.63 -16.89
N GLN A 106 18.90 2.31 -16.74
CA GLN A 106 17.96 1.38 -17.40
C GLN A 106 16.50 1.67 -17.04
N ARG A 107 16.21 2.06 -15.79
CA ARG A 107 14.84 2.38 -15.36
C ARG A 107 14.35 3.72 -15.90
N LEU A 108 15.23 4.71 -16.02
CA LEU A 108 14.91 5.99 -16.66
C LEU A 108 14.61 5.80 -18.16
N GLU A 109 15.38 4.93 -18.83
CA GLU A 109 15.15 4.56 -20.23
C GLU A 109 13.80 3.85 -20.40
N ALA A 110 13.49 2.85 -19.56
CA ALA A 110 12.19 2.16 -19.60
C ALA A 110 10.99 3.06 -19.27
N LEU A 111 11.17 4.04 -18.37
CA LEU A 111 10.13 5.04 -18.08
C LEU A 111 9.95 6.00 -19.27
N ALA A 112 11.02 6.38 -19.95
CA ALA A 112 10.97 7.22 -21.14
C ALA A 112 10.26 6.51 -22.30
N GLU A 113 10.48 5.21 -22.49
CA GLU A 113 9.75 4.41 -23.49
C GLU A 113 8.26 4.33 -23.19
N LYS A 114 7.87 3.97 -21.96
CA LYS A 114 6.45 3.93 -21.58
C LYS A 114 5.75 5.28 -21.70
N HIS A 115 6.47 6.36 -21.41
CA HIS A 115 5.91 7.71 -21.53
C HIS A 115 5.76 8.14 -23.00
N LYS A 116 6.57 7.60 -23.92
CA LYS A 116 6.39 7.78 -25.37
C LYS A 116 5.21 6.95 -25.88
N GLU A 117 5.13 5.68 -25.51
CA GLU A 117 4.02 4.79 -25.87
C GLU A 117 2.67 5.36 -25.41
N GLY A 118 2.59 5.84 -24.16
CA GLY A 118 1.37 6.50 -23.66
C GLY A 118 1.03 7.81 -24.35
N PHE A 119 2.02 8.53 -24.90
CA PHE A 119 1.78 9.74 -25.69
C PHE A 119 1.23 9.40 -27.09
N GLU A 120 1.77 8.35 -27.72
CA GLU A 120 1.29 7.86 -29.02
C GLU A 120 -0.13 7.27 -28.94
N GLU A 121 -0.50 6.62 -27.82
CA GLU A 121 -1.86 6.15 -27.58
C GLU A 121 -2.86 7.30 -27.41
N LEU A 122 -2.46 8.39 -26.74
CA LEU A 122 -3.29 9.58 -26.59
C LEU A 122 -3.48 10.32 -27.92
N GLU A 123 -2.42 10.47 -28.71
CA GLU A 123 -2.49 11.16 -30.01
C GLU A 123 -3.37 10.40 -31.03
N LYS A 124 -3.39 9.06 -30.98
CA LYS A 124 -4.33 8.24 -31.78
C LYS A 124 -5.78 8.38 -31.32
N SER A 125 -6.02 8.58 -30.02
CA SER A 125 -7.37 8.75 -29.46
C SER A 125 -7.99 10.13 -29.70
N GLU A 126 -7.18 11.16 -29.98
CA GLU A 126 -7.67 12.51 -30.33
C GLU A 126 -7.93 12.68 -31.84
N LEU A 127 -7.49 11.72 -32.67
CA LEU A 127 -7.67 11.72 -34.14
C LEU A 127 -8.85 10.85 -34.62
N GLU A 128 -9.51 10.11 -33.72
CA GLU A 128 -10.78 9.37 -33.96
C GLU A 128 -12.00 10.19 -33.51
#